data_AF-E0DDY7-F1
#
_entry.id   AF-E0DDY7-F1
#
_cell.length_a   1.000
_cell.length_b   1.000
_cell.length_c   1.000
_cell.angle_alpha   90.00
_cell.angle_beta   90.00
_cell.angle_gamma   90.00
#
_symmetry.space_group_name_H-M   'P 1'
#
loop_
_entity.id
_entity.type
_entity.pdbx_description
1 polymer ?
#
loop_
_entity_poly.entity_id
_entity_poly.type
_entity_poly.pdbx_seq_one_letter_code
_entity_poly.pdbx_strand_id
1 'polypeptide(L)'
;MSQPMLLAQVEQVEAQLGQPLPADYRAFLLDDANEDAGEWGFFIAPEDFLYCELDWTKDFPFSLEHPVDDSPLREFYKRAVHAEKVEHDSNKYNALYDESFDYMVENFLKPMERGIVYVADNGCCMYSFLVLRGEAAGQVWWCEVDAFSVTIEPHFRPFTNEPLSFTEWQFFDKYRYRLTAARENLRNLWEYSWTYPLESKEGRSAIMAMLIEEKLTGMTKEEIEKVTCVDDIPESAMFLDQFSDEWHPVRNGIVFPASTM
;
A
#
# COMPACT_ATOMS: atom_id res chain seq x y z
N MET A 1 21.66 -2.99 -14.02
CA MET A 1 22.95 -2.64 -13.36
C MET A 1 23.74 -3.94 -13.11
N SER A 2 25.06 -3.93 -12.94
CA SER A 2 25.77 -5.20 -12.62
C SER A 2 25.60 -5.58 -11.15
N GLN A 3 25.51 -6.87 -10.83
CA GLN A 3 25.35 -7.37 -9.46
C GLN A 3 26.34 -6.78 -8.43
N PRO A 4 27.64 -6.58 -8.75
CA PRO A 4 28.56 -5.90 -7.83
C PRO A 4 28.21 -4.43 -7.56
N MET A 5 27.58 -3.74 -8.52
CA MET A 5 27.10 -2.37 -8.32
C MET A 5 25.85 -2.33 -7.44
N LEU A 6 24.92 -3.28 -7.63
CA LEU A 6 23.74 -3.42 -6.77
C LEU A 6 24.14 -3.62 -5.30
N LEU A 7 25.09 -4.54 -5.07
CA LEU A 7 25.61 -4.82 -3.73
C LEU A 7 26.28 -3.59 -3.11
N ALA A 8 27.14 -2.90 -3.86
CA ALA A 8 27.82 -1.71 -3.37
C ALA A 8 26.84 -0.59 -2.96
N GLN A 9 25.75 -0.42 -3.72
CA GLN A 9 24.71 0.54 -3.39
C GLN A 9 23.98 0.16 -2.09
N VAL A 10 23.58 -1.11 -1.97
CA VAL A 10 22.94 -1.63 -0.75
C VAL A 10 23.84 -1.44 0.47
N GLU A 11 25.11 -1.82 0.38
CA GLU A 11 26.08 -1.67 1.48
C GLU A 11 26.32 -0.21 1.85
N GLN A 12 26.31 0.71 0.88
CA GLN A 12 26.41 2.15 1.14
C GLN A 12 25.20 2.66 1.95
N VAL A 13 23.99 2.24 1.59
CA VAL A 13 22.77 2.63 2.32
C VAL A 13 22.74 2.02 3.72
N GLU A 14 23.08 0.74 3.86
CA GLU A 14 23.19 0.07 5.17
C GLU A 14 24.21 0.77 6.08
N ALA A 15 25.32 1.26 5.51
CA ALA A 15 26.31 2.04 6.25
C ALA A 15 25.76 3.42 6.69
N GLN A 16 24.95 4.09 5.87
CA GLN A 16 24.30 5.35 6.23
C GLN A 16 23.21 5.17 7.29
N LEU A 17 22.42 4.09 7.18
CA LEU A 17 21.42 3.70 8.17
C LEU A 17 22.04 3.29 9.50
N GLY A 18 23.29 2.79 9.47
CA GLY A 18 23.96 2.20 10.63
C GLY A 18 23.43 0.82 11.00
N GLN A 19 22.62 0.20 10.13
CA GLN A 19 22.01 -1.12 10.32
C GLN A 19 21.69 -1.77 8.96
N PRO A 20 21.56 -3.11 8.89
CA PRO A 20 21.15 -3.77 7.66
C PRO A 20 19.71 -3.39 7.26
N LEU A 21 19.43 -3.43 5.96
CA LEU A 21 18.06 -3.30 5.44
C LEU A 21 17.18 -4.46 5.94
N PRO A 22 15.84 -4.29 6.00
CA PRO A 22 14.92 -5.41 6.18
C PRO A 22 15.25 -6.56 5.23
N ALA A 23 15.36 -7.78 5.79
CA ALA A 23 16.00 -8.91 5.09
C ALA A 23 15.30 -9.29 3.79
N ASP A 24 13.98 -9.18 3.75
CA ASP A 24 13.13 -9.49 2.60
C ASP A 24 13.28 -8.43 1.48
N TYR A 25 13.33 -7.15 1.85
CA TYR A 25 13.64 -6.06 0.91
C TYR A 25 15.08 -6.13 0.38
N ARG A 26 16.05 -6.43 1.25
CA ARG A 26 17.45 -6.62 0.86
C ARG A 26 17.61 -7.77 -0.14
N ALA A 27 16.92 -8.88 0.09
CA ALA A 27 16.91 -10.02 -0.83
C ALA A 27 16.29 -9.65 -2.17
N PHE A 28 15.19 -8.88 -2.17
CA PHE A 28 14.56 -8.38 -3.38
C PHE A 28 15.50 -7.52 -4.23
N LEU A 29 16.18 -6.55 -3.60
CA LEU A 29 17.12 -5.68 -4.30
C LEU A 29 18.26 -6.48 -4.94
N LEU A 30 18.84 -7.43 -4.22
CA LEU A 30 20.01 -8.20 -4.68
C LEU A 30 19.68 -9.31 -5.69
N ASP A 31 18.41 -9.49 -6.06
CA ASP A 31 17.99 -10.40 -7.12
C ASP A 31 18.07 -9.70 -8.48
N ASP A 32 18.92 -10.22 -9.37
CA ASP A 32 19.14 -9.70 -10.72
C ASP A 32 17.83 -9.67 -11.55
N ALA A 33 16.83 -10.50 -11.22
CA ALA A 33 15.53 -10.49 -11.88
C ALA A 33 14.71 -9.21 -11.62
N ASN A 34 15.06 -8.44 -10.59
CA ASN A 34 14.34 -7.24 -10.17
C ASN A 34 15.05 -5.95 -10.58
N GLU A 35 16.13 -5.98 -11.36
CA GLU A 35 16.95 -4.79 -11.65
C GLU A 35 16.17 -3.62 -12.31
N ASP A 36 15.09 -3.93 -13.02
CA ASP A 36 14.22 -2.97 -13.71
C ASP A 36 12.93 -2.64 -12.92
N ALA A 37 12.80 -3.13 -11.67
CA ALA A 37 11.63 -2.87 -10.84
C ALA A 37 11.57 -1.41 -10.37
N GLY A 38 10.35 -0.86 -10.20
CA GLY A 38 10.16 0.54 -9.81
C GLY A 38 10.77 0.88 -8.43
N GLU A 39 10.78 -0.11 -7.52
CA GLU A 39 11.40 -0.04 -6.21
C GLU A 39 12.91 0.26 -6.27
N TRP A 40 13.60 -0.21 -7.31
CA TRP A 40 15.00 0.15 -7.54
C TRP A 40 15.15 1.64 -7.87
N GLY A 41 14.21 2.22 -8.63
CA GLY A 41 14.17 3.65 -8.91
C GLY A 41 14.06 4.49 -7.64
N PHE A 42 13.09 4.16 -6.78
CA PHE A 42 12.92 4.83 -5.49
C PHE A 42 14.12 4.67 -4.55
N PHE A 43 14.86 3.56 -4.66
CA PHE A 43 16.03 3.31 -3.81
C PHE A 43 17.28 4.09 -4.23
N ILE A 44 17.52 4.29 -5.53
CA ILE A 44 18.77 4.88 -6.03
C ILE A 44 18.67 6.36 -6.33
N ALA A 45 17.48 6.84 -6.70
CA ALA A 45 17.24 8.22 -7.10
C ALA A 45 15.83 8.64 -6.66
N PRO A 46 15.50 8.59 -5.35
CA PRO A 46 14.19 9.01 -4.87
C PRO A 46 13.80 10.42 -5.35
N GLU A 47 14.77 11.31 -5.53
CA GLU A 47 14.60 12.68 -6.03
C GLU A 47 14.04 12.76 -7.48
N ASP A 48 14.24 11.71 -8.29
CA ASP A 48 13.73 11.66 -9.66
C ASP A 48 12.23 11.34 -9.70
N PHE A 49 11.71 10.73 -8.63
CA PHE A 49 10.32 10.28 -8.52
C PHE A 49 9.51 11.15 -7.56
N LEU A 50 10.18 11.82 -6.63
CA LEU A 50 9.55 12.49 -5.51
C LEU A 50 10.22 13.85 -5.27
N TYR A 51 9.41 14.86 -4.99
CA TYR A 51 9.90 16.16 -4.51
C TYR A 51 10.22 16.10 -2.99
N CYS A 52 10.96 15.08 -2.55
CA CYS A 52 11.26 14.86 -1.12
C CYS A 52 12.76 14.66 -0.84
N GLU A 53 13.17 14.96 0.39
CA GLU A 53 14.53 14.69 0.89
C GLU A 53 14.48 13.62 1.99
N LEU A 54 14.75 12.36 1.61
CA LEU A 54 14.79 11.25 2.57
C LEU A 54 15.95 11.41 3.56
N ASP A 55 15.66 11.26 4.86
CA ASP A 55 16.66 11.32 5.93
C ASP A 55 16.80 9.95 6.61
N TRP A 56 17.65 9.09 6.03
CA TRP A 56 17.97 7.77 6.59
C TRP A 56 18.73 7.81 7.92
N THR A 57 19.24 8.99 8.30
CA THR A 57 19.97 9.17 9.57
C THR A 57 19.05 9.40 10.75
N LYS A 58 17.73 9.51 10.55
CA LYS A 58 16.72 9.68 11.61
C LYS A 58 15.72 8.52 11.64
N ASP A 59 15.14 8.25 12.80
CA ASP A 59 14.12 7.23 12.97
C ASP A 59 12.79 7.73 12.39
N PHE A 60 12.05 6.83 11.77
CA PHE A 60 10.64 7.05 11.48
C PHE A 60 9.89 7.24 12.81
N PRO A 61 9.09 8.31 12.97
CA PRO A 61 8.57 8.69 14.29
C PRO A 61 7.27 8.01 14.68
N PHE A 62 6.61 7.29 13.76
CA PHE A 62 5.28 6.71 13.99
C PHE A 62 5.35 5.20 14.20
N SER A 63 4.41 4.68 14.99
CA SER A 63 4.24 3.25 15.24
C SER A 63 2.78 2.95 15.62
N LEU A 64 2.44 1.68 15.84
CA LEU A 64 1.10 1.31 16.32
C LEU A 64 0.77 1.91 17.69
N GLU A 65 1.78 2.07 18.56
CA GLU A 65 1.64 2.69 19.88
C GLU A 65 1.71 4.22 19.81
N HIS A 66 2.30 4.76 18.73
CA HIS A 66 2.46 6.19 18.49
C HIS A 66 1.90 6.56 17.10
N PRO A 67 0.58 6.46 16.88
CA PRO A 67 -0.05 6.77 15.60
C PRO A 67 -0.02 8.28 15.32
N VAL A 68 -0.29 8.66 14.08
CA VAL A 68 -0.43 10.06 13.69
C VAL A 68 -1.66 10.70 14.31
N ASP A 69 -1.50 11.91 14.82
CA ASP A 69 -2.60 12.77 15.29
C ASP A 69 -2.77 13.96 14.35
N ASP A 70 -3.75 13.88 13.45
CA ASP A 70 -4.10 14.91 12.47
C ASP A 70 -5.05 15.99 13.04
N SER A 71 -5.38 15.95 14.34
CA SER A 71 -6.34 16.88 14.94
C SER A 71 -6.01 18.37 14.74
N PRO A 72 -4.73 18.82 14.69
CA PRO A 72 -4.42 20.21 14.36
C PRO A 72 -4.87 20.62 12.95
N LEU A 73 -4.71 19.73 11.96
CA LEU A 73 -5.13 19.99 10.57
C LEU A 73 -6.65 20.05 10.46
N ARG A 74 -7.36 19.21 11.22
CA ARG A 74 -8.84 19.27 11.29
C ARG A 74 -9.34 20.60 11.85
N GLU A 75 -8.62 21.23 12.79
CA GLU A 75 -8.97 22.56 13.29
C GLU A 75 -8.71 23.66 12.25
N PHE A 76 -7.63 23.56 11.46
CA PHE A 76 -7.42 24.43 10.31
C PHE A 76 -8.56 24.33 9.31
N TYR A 77 -8.97 23.10 8.96
CA TYR A 77 -10.09 22.85 8.06
C TYR A 77 -11.39 23.51 8.53
N LYS A 78 -11.74 23.34 9.81
CA LYS A 78 -12.96 23.96 10.39
C LYS A 78 -12.94 25.48 10.24
N ARG A 79 -11.79 26.11 10.52
CA ARG A 79 -11.60 27.57 10.37
C ARG A 79 -11.71 27.99 8.90
N ALA A 80 -11.11 27.24 8.00
CA ALA A 80 -11.13 27.51 6.56
C ALA A 80 -12.57 27.43 6.02
N VAL A 81 -13.28 26.35 6.34
CA VAL A 81 -14.69 26.17 5.95
C VAL A 81 -15.59 27.27 6.52
N HIS A 82 -15.36 27.71 7.77
CA HIS A 82 -16.09 28.85 8.33
C HIS A 82 -15.82 30.15 7.55
N ALA A 83 -14.57 30.44 7.23
CA ALA A 83 -14.19 31.61 6.43
C ALA A 83 -14.89 31.61 5.07
N GLU A 84 -14.93 30.47 4.38
CA GLU A 84 -15.57 30.36 3.07
C GLU A 84 -17.11 30.41 3.15
N LYS A 85 -17.71 29.60 4.04
CA LYS A 85 -19.16 29.34 4.01
C LYS A 85 -19.98 30.30 4.86
N VAL A 86 -19.38 30.89 5.90
CA VAL A 86 -20.07 31.79 6.84
C VAL A 86 -19.64 33.24 6.62
N GLU A 87 -18.34 33.47 6.51
CA GLU A 87 -17.80 34.83 6.31
C GLU A 87 -17.77 35.24 4.84
N HIS A 88 -17.87 34.27 3.91
CA HIS A 88 -17.71 34.48 2.47
C HIS A 88 -16.41 35.18 2.10
N ASP A 89 -15.34 34.86 2.83
CA ASP A 89 -14.01 35.43 2.66
C ASP A 89 -13.04 34.39 2.09
N SER A 90 -12.91 34.38 0.77
CA SER A 90 -11.99 33.49 0.05
C SER A 90 -10.51 33.81 0.33
N ASN A 91 -10.16 35.05 0.66
CA ASN A 91 -8.78 35.40 0.98
C ASN A 91 -8.38 34.80 2.32
N LYS A 92 -9.29 34.86 3.30
CA LYS A 92 -9.10 34.20 4.60
C LYS A 92 -9.03 32.68 4.47
N TYR A 93 -9.85 32.08 3.60
CA TYR A 93 -9.73 30.65 3.28
C TYR A 93 -8.33 30.31 2.74
N ASN A 94 -7.86 31.05 1.72
CA ASN A 94 -6.55 30.79 1.11
C ASN A 94 -5.40 30.95 2.12
N ALA A 95 -5.45 31.99 2.97
CA ALA A 95 -4.43 32.18 4.01
C ALA A 95 -4.40 31.02 5.02
N LEU A 96 -5.56 30.47 5.39
CA LEU A 96 -5.65 29.30 6.27
C LEU A 96 -5.19 28.02 5.58
N TYR A 97 -5.44 27.90 4.27
CA TYR A 97 -4.93 26.79 3.47
C TYR A 97 -3.40 26.80 3.44
N ASP A 98 -2.79 27.94 3.14
CA ASP A 98 -1.33 28.09 3.11
C ASP A 98 -0.71 27.81 4.49
N GLU A 99 -1.29 28.35 5.57
CA GLU A 99 -0.84 28.10 6.95
C GLU A 99 -0.92 26.61 7.31
N SER A 100 -2.00 25.93 6.89
CA SER A 100 -2.20 24.52 7.14
C SER A 100 -1.24 23.65 6.33
N PHE A 101 -0.95 24.03 5.08
CA PHE A 101 0.03 23.35 4.24
C PHE A 101 1.44 23.44 4.83
N ASP A 102 1.87 24.64 5.26
CA ASP A 102 3.17 24.82 5.92
C ASP A 102 3.26 24.01 7.23
N TYR A 103 2.19 24.01 8.02
CA TYR A 103 2.12 23.19 9.23
C TYR A 103 2.22 21.70 8.89
N MET A 104 1.51 21.24 7.87
CA MET A 104 1.52 19.84 7.45
C MET A 104 2.93 19.39 7.05
N VAL A 105 3.61 20.21 6.25
CA VAL A 105 4.96 19.88 5.75
C VAL A 105 5.95 19.72 6.89
N GLU A 106 5.96 20.65 7.85
CA GLU A 106 6.91 20.64 8.96
C GLU A 106 6.61 19.56 10.00
N ASN A 107 5.33 19.25 10.25
CA ASN A 107 4.92 18.38 11.36
C ASN A 107 4.61 16.94 10.94
N PHE A 108 4.34 16.67 9.66
CA PHE A 108 4.02 15.32 9.18
C PHE A 108 4.91 14.88 8.02
N LEU A 109 4.97 15.62 6.91
CA LEU A 109 5.71 15.18 5.72
C LEU A 109 7.21 15.01 5.99
N LYS A 110 7.90 16.06 6.46
CA LYS A 110 9.34 15.98 6.78
C LYS A 110 9.67 14.96 7.89
N PRO A 111 8.84 14.81 8.95
CA PRO A 111 9.03 13.72 9.91
C PRO A 111 8.85 12.32 9.32
N MET A 112 7.86 12.11 8.43
CA MET A 112 7.58 10.82 7.79
C MET A 112 8.73 10.36 6.89
N GLU A 113 9.43 11.29 6.23
CA GLU A 113 10.55 11.01 5.31
C GLU A 113 11.84 10.53 6.00
N ARG A 114 11.80 10.31 7.32
CA ARG A 114 12.93 9.83 8.12
C ARG A 114 12.96 8.32 8.16
N GLY A 115 14.10 7.72 7.82
CA GLY A 115 14.31 6.29 7.99
C GLY A 115 13.33 5.42 7.19
N ILE A 116 12.87 5.90 6.03
CA ILE A 116 11.99 5.16 5.11
C ILE A 116 12.59 5.06 3.71
N VAL A 117 12.04 4.18 2.88
CA VAL A 117 12.19 4.21 1.42
C VAL A 117 10.82 4.01 0.78
N TYR A 118 10.50 4.81 -0.24
CA TYR A 118 9.29 4.62 -1.01
C TYR A 118 9.36 3.34 -1.84
N VAL A 119 8.23 2.67 -2.00
CA VAL A 119 8.12 1.41 -2.75
C VAL A 119 7.02 1.46 -3.82
N ALA A 120 6.05 2.37 -3.70
CA ALA A 120 5.06 2.61 -4.75
C ALA A 120 4.53 4.05 -4.76
N ASP A 121 4.25 4.55 -5.96
CA ASP A 121 3.39 5.70 -6.21
C ASP A 121 1.98 5.19 -6.53
N ASN A 122 1.03 5.45 -5.62
CA ASN A 122 -0.35 5.03 -5.73
C ASN A 122 -1.23 6.09 -6.41
N GLY A 123 -0.64 7.19 -6.87
CA GLY A 123 -1.31 8.35 -7.47
C GLY A 123 -2.02 9.24 -6.44
N CYS A 124 -2.50 10.40 -6.87
CA CYS A 124 -3.30 11.31 -6.04
C CYS A 124 -2.65 11.66 -4.68
N CYS A 125 -1.33 11.85 -4.65
CA CYS A 125 -0.56 12.11 -3.43
C CYS A 125 -0.56 10.95 -2.42
N MET A 126 -0.87 9.74 -2.87
CA MET A 126 -0.77 8.53 -2.07
C MET A 126 0.50 7.75 -2.41
N TYR A 127 1.22 7.31 -1.38
CA TYR A 127 2.45 6.56 -1.55
C TYR A 127 2.52 5.40 -0.57
N SER A 128 3.14 4.30 -0.97
CA SER A 128 3.54 3.24 -0.05
C SER A 128 5.05 3.31 0.17
N PHE A 129 5.48 3.07 1.40
CA PHE A 129 6.89 3.12 1.80
C PHE A 129 7.21 2.05 2.84
N LEU A 130 8.45 1.55 2.79
CA LEU A 130 9.01 0.62 3.76
C LEU A 130 9.76 1.40 4.84
N VAL A 131 9.47 1.11 6.11
CA VAL A 131 10.22 1.67 7.23
C VAL A 131 11.54 0.92 7.38
N LEU A 132 12.65 1.65 7.23
CA LEU A 132 14.02 1.14 7.36
C LEU A 132 14.55 1.27 8.78
N ARG A 133 14.10 2.28 9.55
CA ARG A 133 14.62 2.59 10.90
C ARG A 133 13.54 3.15 11.82
N GLY A 134 13.58 2.77 13.10
CA GLY A 134 12.58 3.13 14.12
C GLY A 134 11.83 1.91 14.65
N GLU A 135 10.82 2.14 15.50
CA GLU A 135 10.01 1.08 16.12
C GLU A 135 9.26 0.23 15.06
N ALA A 136 8.85 0.85 13.97
CA ALA A 136 8.13 0.20 12.87
C ALA A 136 9.04 -0.43 11.79
N ALA A 137 10.36 -0.53 12.01
CA ALA A 137 11.29 -1.04 11.00
C ALA A 137 10.90 -2.42 10.47
N GLY A 138 10.92 -2.57 9.15
CA GLY A 138 10.51 -3.78 8.42
C GLY A 138 9.03 -3.81 8.01
N GLN A 139 8.24 -2.81 8.40
CA GLN A 139 6.82 -2.72 8.03
C GLN A 139 6.63 -1.82 6.81
N VAL A 140 5.68 -2.16 5.95
CA VAL A 140 5.22 -1.27 4.87
C VAL A 140 4.03 -0.45 5.35
N TRP A 141 4.11 0.84 5.10
CA TRP A 141 3.13 1.86 5.45
C TRP A 141 2.68 2.58 4.19
N TRP A 142 1.58 3.31 4.30
CA TRP A 142 1.13 4.22 3.26
C TRP A 142 0.84 5.59 3.84
N CYS A 143 0.86 6.58 2.96
CA CYS A 143 0.38 7.91 3.29
C CYS A 143 -0.56 8.46 2.24
N GLU A 144 -1.45 9.34 2.69
CA GLU A 144 -2.17 10.33 1.89
C GLU A 144 -2.01 11.65 2.62
N VAL A 145 -1.46 12.65 1.95
CA VAL A 145 -1.14 13.92 2.58
C VAL A 145 -1.73 15.07 1.78
N ASP A 146 -2.61 15.83 2.41
CA ASP A 146 -3.18 17.05 1.86
C ASP A 146 -3.01 18.23 2.83
N ALA A 147 -3.48 19.43 2.46
CA ALA A 147 -3.30 20.62 3.31
C ALA A 147 -4.04 20.54 4.66
N PHE A 148 -5.11 19.77 4.78
CA PHE A 148 -6.04 19.71 5.89
C PHE A 148 -6.24 18.31 6.50
N SER A 149 -5.68 17.29 5.89
CA SER A 149 -5.73 15.91 6.36
C SER A 149 -4.42 15.20 6.08
N VAL A 150 -4.09 14.26 6.97
CA VAL A 150 -2.93 13.40 6.81
C VAL A 150 -3.29 12.01 7.31
N THR A 151 -3.05 11.04 6.45
CA THR A 151 -3.12 9.62 6.77
C THR A 151 -1.70 9.08 6.62
N ILE A 152 -1.16 8.47 7.67
CA ILE A 152 0.13 7.77 7.63
C ILE A 152 -0.03 6.55 8.53
N GLU A 153 -0.26 5.40 7.90
CA GLU A 153 -0.70 4.18 8.59
C GLU A 153 -0.01 2.95 7.99
N PRO A 154 0.22 1.89 8.77
CA PRO A 154 0.78 0.65 8.24
C PRO A 154 -0.23 -0.02 7.31
N HIS A 155 0.27 -0.66 6.25
CA HIS A 155 -0.55 -1.63 5.54
C HIS A 155 -0.75 -2.85 6.42
N PHE A 156 -2.00 -3.18 6.70
CA PHE A 156 -2.32 -4.35 7.50
C PHE A 156 -2.57 -5.58 6.65
N ARG A 157 -2.16 -6.73 7.18
CA ARG A 157 -2.67 -8.02 6.72
C ARG A 157 -4.18 -8.03 6.94
N PRO A 158 -4.96 -8.42 5.92
CA PRO A 158 -6.39 -8.64 6.11
C PRO A 158 -6.67 -9.56 7.30
N PHE A 159 -7.60 -9.14 8.17
CA PHE A 159 -8.17 -9.91 9.29
C PHE A 159 -7.28 -10.18 10.51
N THR A 160 -5.94 -10.20 10.40
CA THR A 160 -5.06 -10.31 11.59
C THR A 160 -4.69 -8.95 12.17
N ASN A 161 -4.82 -7.87 11.37
CA ASN A 161 -4.45 -6.52 11.75
C ASN A 161 -2.96 -6.40 12.15
N GLU A 162 -2.13 -7.27 11.58
CA GLU A 162 -0.67 -7.21 11.72
C GLU A 162 -0.08 -6.41 10.56
N PRO A 163 0.89 -5.51 10.80
CA PRO A 163 1.57 -4.80 9.72
C PRO A 163 2.29 -5.76 8.75
N LEU A 164 2.20 -5.46 7.45
CA LEU A 164 2.83 -6.25 6.39
C LEU A 164 4.34 -6.01 6.31
N SER A 165 5.12 -7.06 6.05
CA SER A 165 6.50 -6.94 5.57
C SER A 165 6.55 -6.55 4.08
N PHE A 166 7.75 -6.27 3.54
CA PHE A 166 7.90 -5.90 2.13
C PHE A 166 7.43 -7.02 1.18
N THR A 167 7.88 -8.26 1.38
CA THR A 167 7.47 -9.37 0.50
C THR A 167 5.97 -9.66 0.61
N GLU A 168 5.39 -9.52 1.80
CA GLU A 168 3.96 -9.70 2.00
C GLU A 168 3.16 -8.61 1.31
N TRP A 169 3.58 -7.35 1.46
CA TRP A 169 3.00 -6.22 0.74
C TRP A 169 3.10 -6.41 -0.78
N GLN A 170 4.25 -6.78 -1.34
CA GLN A 170 4.38 -7.07 -2.77
C GLN A 170 3.43 -8.17 -3.24
N PHE A 171 3.27 -9.22 -2.41
CA PHE A 171 2.32 -10.28 -2.70
C PHE A 171 0.88 -9.73 -2.72
N PHE A 172 0.46 -9.00 -1.68
CA PHE A 172 -0.88 -8.46 -1.59
C PHE A 172 -1.17 -7.38 -2.64
N ASP A 173 -0.20 -6.54 -3.01
CA ASP A 173 -0.37 -5.53 -4.07
C ASP A 173 -0.54 -6.19 -5.44
N LYS A 174 0.34 -7.14 -5.77
CA LYS A 174 0.26 -7.92 -7.02
C LYS A 174 -1.04 -8.71 -7.15
N TYR A 175 -1.54 -9.20 -6.02
CA TYR A 175 -2.77 -9.95 -5.93
C TYR A 175 -3.82 -9.17 -5.16
N ARG A 176 -3.98 -7.86 -5.36
CA ARG A 176 -4.92 -7.04 -4.57
C ARG A 176 -6.38 -7.41 -4.72
N TYR A 177 -6.73 -8.31 -5.65
CA TYR A 177 -8.09 -8.78 -5.83
C TYR A 177 -8.33 -10.09 -5.07
N ARG A 178 -9.51 -10.25 -4.50
CA ARG A 178 -9.93 -11.43 -3.74
C ARG A 178 -11.28 -11.94 -4.25
N LEU A 179 -11.58 -13.19 -3.94
CA LEU A 179 -12.86 -13.84 -4.20
C LEU A 179 -13.68 -13.93 -2.92
N THR A 180 -14.98 -13.69 -3.02
CA THR A 180 -15.95 -14.00 -1.98
C THR A 180 -17.25 -14.54 -2.56
N ALA A 181 -17.89 -15.49 -1.89
CA ALA A 181 -19.27 -15.90 -2.15
C ALA A 181 -20.26 -15.14 -1.24
N ALA A 182 -19.77 -14.54 -0.14
CA ALA A 182 -20.57 -13.85 0.86
C ALA A 182 -20.88 -12.39 0.45
N ARG A 183 -21.81 -12.21 -0.49
CA ARG A 183 -22.18 -10.90 -1.05
C ARG A 183 -22.70 -9.91 0.01
N GLU A 184 -23.32 -10.41 1.06
CA GLU A 184 -23.80 -9.64 2.20
C GLU A 184 -22.66 -8.97 2.98
N ASN A 185 -21.48 -9.59 3.05
CA ASN A 185 -20.32 -9.03 3.75
C ASN A 185 -19.65 -7.92 2.95
N LEU A 186 -19.83 -7.92 1.61
CA LEU A 186 -19.44 -6.77 0.79
C LEU A 186 -20.22 -5.51 1.17
N ARG A 187 -21.41 -5.61 1.81
CA ARG A 187 -22.20 -4.44 2.26
C ARG A 187 -21.55 -3.59 3.33
N ASN A 188 -20.57 -4.14 4.05
CA ASN A 188 -19.84 -3.42 5.09
C ASN A 188 -18.55 -2.79 4.57
N LEU A 189 -18.15 -3.08 3.33
CA LEU A 189 -16.99 -2.46 2.64
C LEU A 189 -17.40 -1.19 1.86
N TRP A 190 -18.51 -0.57 2.25
CA TRP A 190 -19.38 0.31 1.46
C TRP A 190 -18.96 1.77 1.28
N GLU A 191 -17.69 1.99 1.00
CA GLU A 191 -17.31 3.28 0.39
C GLU A 191 -16.69 3.13 -1.01
N TYR A 192 -16.11 1.98 -1.41
CA TYR A 192 -15.43 1.88 -2.73
C TYR A 192 -15.41 0.52 -3.46
N SER A 193 -16.14 -0.53 -3.07
CA SER A 193 -15.95 -1.86 -3.70
C SER A 193 -16.57 -1.99 -5.10
N TRP A 194 -15.79 -1.69 -6.14
CA TRP A 194 -16.08 -2.11 -7.51
C TRP A 194 -15.92 -3.62 -7.60
N THR A 195 -16.92 -4.33 -8.14
CA THR A 195 -16.81 -5.76 -8.41
C THR A 195 -16.33 -5.98 -9.84
N TYR A 196 -15.51 -7.00 -10.05
CA TYR A 196 -14.95 -7.31 -11.36
C TYR A 196 -15.47 -8.67 -11.89
N PRO A 197 -15.61 -8.83 -13.21
CA PRO A 197 -15.89 -10.14 -13.81
C PRO A 197 -14.74 -11.13 -13.55
N LEU A 198 -15.04 -12.43 -13.44
CA LEU A 198 -14.04 -13.47 -13.19
C LEU A 198 -13.03 -13.60 -14.34
N GLU A 199 -13.48 -13.36 -15.56
CA GLU A 199 -12.66 -13.39 -16.77
C GLU A 199 -11.81 -12.14 -17.00
N SER A 200 -11.99 -11.10 -16.19
CA SER A 200 -11.19 -9.88 -16.31
C SER A 200 -9.74 -10.12 -15.83
N LYS A 201 -8.87 -9.12 -16.00
CA LYS A 201 -7.51 -9.17 -15.44
C LYS A 201 -7.57 -9.29 -13.91
N GLU A 202 -8.48 -8.57 -13.29
CA GLU A 202 -8.75 -8.55 -11.86
C GLU A 202 -9.29 -9.89 -11.38
N GLY A 203 -10.25 -10.48 -12.10
CA GLY A 203 -10.79 -11.80 -11.77
C GLY A 203 -9.75 -12.91 -11.84
N ARG A 204 -8.94 -12.95 -12.90
CA ARG A 204 -7.81 -13.89 -12.99
C ARG A 204 -6.78 -13.66 -11.89
N SER A 205 -6.49 -12.40 -11.53
CA SER A 205 -5.61 -12.07 -10.40
C SER A 205 -6.18 -12.61 -9.08
N ALA A 206 -7.48 -12.47 -8.83
CA ALA A 206 -8.13 -12.98 -7.62
C ALA A 206 -8.13 -14.52 -7.54
N ILE A 207 -8.40 -15.21 -8.66
CA ILE A 207 -8.33 -16.68 -8.70
C ILE A 207 -6.88 -17.15 -8.49
N MET A 208 -5.90 -16.48 -9.10
CA MET A 208 -4.48 -16.76 -8.91
C MET A 208 -4.06 -16.57 -7.45
N ALA A 209 -4.57 -15.53 -6.78
CA ALA A 209 -4.31 -15.30 -5.37
C ALA A 209 -4.75 -16.48 -4.51
N MET A 210 -5.97 -16.98 -4.74
CA MET A 210 -6.50 -18.15 -4.04
C MET A 210 -5.65 -19.40 -4.30
N LEU A 211 -5.13 -19.57 -5.52
CA LEU A 211 -4.21 -20.67 -5.83
C LEU A 211 -2.91 -20.60 -5.03
N ILE A 212 -2.30 -19.41 -4.96
CA ILE A 212 -1.02 -19.23 -4.27
C ILE A 212 -1.18 -19.35 -2.75
N GLU A 213 -2.30 -18.89 -2.21
CA GLU A 213 -2.63 -19.07 -0.78
C GLU A 213 -3.07 -20.51 -0.43
N GLU A 214 -3.00 -21.45 -1.39
CA GLU A 214 -3.48 -22.84 -1.23
C GLU A 214 -4.98 -22.93 -0.86
N LYS A 215 -5.75 -21.90 -1.21
CA LYS A 215 -7.21 -21.77 -1.01
C LYS A 215 -8.01 -22.01 -2.29
N LEU A 216 -7.41 -22.58 -3.32
CA LEU A 216 -8.07 -22.95 -4.57
C LEU A 216 -7.82 -24.43 -4.86
N THR A 217 -8.86 -25.13 -5.33
CA THR A 217 -8.75 -26.48 -5.87
C THR A 217 -9.43 -26.55 -7.23
N GLY A 218 -8.99 -27.50 -8.06
CA GLY A 218 -9.62 -27.78 -9.35
C GLY A 218 -9.23 -26.84 -10.49
N MET A 219 -8.18 -26.03 -10.34
CA MET A 219 -7.59 -25.23 -11.41
C MET A 219 -6.06 -25.16 -11.28
N THR A 220 -5.34 -25.14 -12.40
CA THR A 220 -3.90 -24.83 -12.47
C THR A 220 -3.64 -23.38 -12.83
N LYS A 221 -2.39 -22.93 -12.63
CA LYS A 221 -1.93 -21.61 -13.04
C LYS A 221 -2.22 -21.32 -14.53
N GLU A 222 -1.90 -22.27 -15.40
CA GLU A 222 -2.07 -22.14 -16.86
C GLU A 222 -3.54 -22.08 -17.28
N GLU A 223 -4.43 -22.74 -16.54
CA GLU A 223 -5.87 -22.67 -16.76
C GLU A 223 -6.41 -21.30 -16.38
N ILE A 224 -5.98 -20.75 -15.23
CA ILE A 224 -6.37 -19.42 -14.76
C ILE A 224 -5.95 -18.34 -15.76
N GLU A 225 -4.73 -18.39 -16.28
CA GLU A 225 -4.22 -17.40 -17.24
C GLU A 225 -5.05 -17.36 -18.54
N LYS A 226 -5.66 -18.49 -18.92
CA LYS A 226 -6.45 -18.67 -20.15
C LYS A 226 -7.94 -18.39 -19.99
N VAL A 227 -8.43 -18.10 -18.78
CA VAL A 227 -9.85 -17.77 -18.57
C VAL A 227 -10.20 -16.52 -19.39
N THR A 228 -11.14 -16.69 -20.31
CA THR A 228 -11.68 -15.63 -21.18
C THR A 228 -13.19 -15.46 -21.01
N CYS A 229 -13.85 -16.46 -20.41
CA CYS A 229 -15.24 -16.42 -19.99
C CYS A 229 -15.45 -17.35 -18.78
N VAL A 230 -16.58 -17.22 -18.09
CA VAL A 230 -16.91 -18.03 -16.90
C VAL A 230 -16.98 -19.53 -17.21
N ASP A 231 -17.35 -19.91 -18.43
CA ASP A 231 -17.44 -21.31 -18.83
C ASP A 231 -16.06 -22.01 -18.90
N ASP A 232 -14.98 -21.25 -19.03
CA ASP A 232 -13.59 -21.77 -18.99
C ASP A 232 -13.21 -22.27 -17.59
N ILE A 233 -13.90 -21.80 -16.55
CA ILE A 233 -13.66 -22.19 -15.15
C ILE A 233 -14.32 -23.55 -14.92
N PRO A 234 -13.60 -24.61 -14.49
CA PRO A 234 -14.20 -25.92 -14.25
C PRO A 234 -15.32 -25.89 -13.20
N GLU A 235 -16.38 -26.69 -13.38
CA GLU A 235 -17.46 -26.82 -12.38
C GLU A 235 -16.98 -27.37 -11.04
N SER A 236 -15.90 -28.16 -11.07
CA SER A 236 -15.24 -28.70 -9.88
C SER A 236 -14.28 -27.73 -9.20
N ALA A 237 -14.06 -26.54 -9.78
CA ALA A 237 -13.16 -25.56 -9.20
C ALA A 237 -13.80 -24.90 -7.98
N MET A 238 -13.15 -25.00 -6.84
CA MET A 238 -13.62 -24.49 -5.56
C MET A 238 -12.58 -23.56 -4.94
N PHE A 239 -13.02 -22.50 -4.27
CA PHE A 239 -12.16 -21.67 -3.43
C PHE A 239 -12.65 -21.67 -1.98
N LEU A 240 -11.74 -21.58 -1.03
CA LEU A 240 -12.07 -21.39 0.38
C LEU A 240 -12.40 -19.92 0.61
N ASP A 241 -13.67 -19.63 0.86
CA ASP A 241 -14.16 -18.28 1.08
C ASP A 241 -13.70 -17.76 2.43
N GLN A 242 -13.00 -16.63 2.41
CA GLN A 242 -12.36 -16.05 3.59
C GLN A 242 -13.34 -15.52 4.65
N PHE A 243 -14.61 -15.27 4.32
CA PHE A 243 -15.58 -14.73 5.29
C PHE A 243 -16.44 -15.81 5.94
N SER A 244 -16.77 -16.86 5.18
CA SER A 244 -17.57 -17.98 5.65
C SER A 244 -16.73 -19.17 6.14
N ASP A 245 -15.45 -19.22 5.78
CA ASP A 245 -14.56 -20.37 6.01
C ASP A 245 -15.10 -21.67 5.39
N GLU A 246 -15.80 -21.54 4.26
CA GLU A 246 -16.41 -22.63 3.51
C GLU A 246 -15.88 -22.69 2.08
N TRP A 247 -15.87 -23.88 1.47
CA TRP A 247 -15.50 -24.04 0.06
C TRP A 247 -16.69 -23.72 -0.84
N HIS A 248 -16.51 -22.78 -1.77
CA HIS A 248 -17.53 -22.36 -2.74
C HIS A 248 -17.05 -22.54 -4.18
N PRO A 249 -17.97 -22.77 -5.14
CA PRO A 249 -17.60 -22.82 -6.55
C PRO A 249 -17.00 -21.49 -7.02
N VAL A 250 -15.88 -21.54 -7.73
CA VAL A 250 -15.21 -20.34 -8.27
C VAL A 250 -16.13 -19.55 -9.19
N ARG A 251 -17.00 -20.24 -9.96
CA ARG A 251 -18.02 -19.63 -10.82
C ARG A 251 -19.01 -18.73 -10.07
N ASN A 252 -19.17 -18.91 -8.75
CA ASN A 252 -20.02 -18.10 -7.90
C ASN A 252 -19.24 -16.99 -7.18
N GLY A 253 -17.92 -16.94 -7.36
CA GLY A 253 -17.05 -15.97 -6.73
C GLY A 253 -17.31 -14.56 -7.23
N ILE A 254 -17.35 -13.62 -6.31
CA ILE A 254 -17.40 -12.18 -6.57
C ILE A 254 -15.99 -11.65 -6.38
N VAL A 255 -15.46 -11.03 -7.41
CA VAL A 255 -14.13 -10.40 -7.38
C VAL A 255 -14.27 -9.00 -6.82
N PHE A 256 -13.45 -8.66 -5.84
CA PHE A 256 -13.39 -7.32 -5.25
C PHE A 256 -11.94 -6.96 -4.91
N PRO A 257 -11.59 -5.66 -4.87
CA PRO A 257 -10.30 -5.24 -4.37
C PRO A 257 -10.27 -5.45 -2.86
N ALA A 258 -9.36 -6.29 -2.39
CA ALA A 258 -8.89 -6.24 -1.02
C ALA A 258 -7.91 -5.06 -0.96
N SER A 259 -8.43 -3.86 -0.71
CA SER A 259 -7.57 -2.77 -0.31
C SER A 259 -6.89 -3.20 0.99
N THR A 260 -5.57 -3.31 0.97
CA THR A 260 -4.76 -3.14 2.17
C THR A 260 -4.84 -1.66 2.55
N MET A 261 -6.00 -1.23 3.06
CA MET A 261 -6.07 0.04 3.80
C MET A 261 -5.55 -0.27 5.19
#